data_AF-A0A3Q3EF70-F1
#
_entry.id   AF-A0A3Q3EF70-F1
#
_cell.length_a   1.000
_cell.length_b   1.000
_cell.length_c   1.000
_cell.angle_alpha   90.00
_cell.angle_beta   90.00
_cell.angle_gamma   90.00
#
_symmetry.space_group_name_H-M   'P 1'
#
loop_
_entity.id
_entity.type
_entity.pdbx_description
1 polymer ?
#
loop_
_entity_poly.entity_id
_entity_poly.type
_entity_poly.pdbx_seq_one_letter_code
_entity_poly.pdbx_strand_id
1 'polypeptide(L)'
;MSCVGHFMYSRCLFHLSKVKTSVPWRGSQKRLFSSTETCRTVMPAWVIDKYGGNDVLRFTKNASFPIINYPNEVIVKVSAAGLNPLDVSMRGGYGAATLTMKRDPLNIKQSGSEFPLILGRDVSGVIMECGLDVKYFRERDEVWAAIPPWKQGSLSEFVVLSANEVSLKPQSLSHTEAASIPYVATTAWSALVNTGGLSKDNCAKKRILILGGSGGVGTFAIQMLKAWGAHLTVTCSQNAERFVRGLGADHVVDYTAGPVEEPLRALEKFDLILDNVGGDTERWALNLLKPWSGAKYVTLVTPFLQNTDMLGIADGMLQTAATMATKAVKHLVRGVHYRWGFFAPSGPALDEIRAMVDAGQIRAVLDETFSFSQVPQALEKVEKGHARERLWSRSAKEEATYSTDSMRDIFEMNSMKQRLEFKGMRFGNKVQIYYNHCVCFFVYGFCCFTERVIRR
;
A
#
# COMPACT_ATOMS: atom_id res chain seq x y z
N MET A 1 -8.30 -44.99 -77.05
CA MET A 1 -7.80 -46.34 -76.71
C MET A 1 -8.72 -46.92 -75.64
N SER A 2 -9.43 -48.00 -76.00
CA SER A 2 -10.04 -49.06 -75.16
C SER A 2 -10.81 -48.64 -73.88
N CYS A 3 -12.16 -48.71 -73.81
CA CYS A 3 -13.01 -49.92 -73.63
C CYS A 3 -12.79 -50.59 -72.23
N VAL A 4 -13.74 -50.96 -71.37
CA VAL A 4 -15.11 -51.56 -71.45
C VAL A 4 -15.79 -51.35 -70.06
N GLY A 5 -17.06 -50.94 -69.90
CA GLY A 5 -18.33 -51.73 -69.85
C GLY A 5 -18.81 -51.91 -68.39
N HIS A 6 -20.08 -52.04 -67.96
CA HIS A 6 -21.45 -52.27 -68.44
C HIS A 6 -22.38 -51.73 -67.30
N PHE A 7 -23.43 -50.92 -67.46
CA PHE A 7 -24.81 -51.11 -67.95
C PHE A 7 -25.71 -52.22 -67.35
N MET A 8 -26.93 -51.79 -66.96
CA MET A 8 -28.26 -52.46 -66.84
C MET A 8 -28.66 -53.15 -65.52
N TYR A 9 -29.64 -52.58 -64.77
CA TYR A 9 -31.14 -52.70 -64.82
C TYR A 9 -31.64 -53.87 -63.93
N SER A 10 -32.33 -53.62 -62.81
CA SER A 10 -33.76 -53.32 -62.61
C SER A 10 -34.64 -54.56 -62.36
N ARG A 11 -35.38 -54.53 -61.23
CA ARG A 11 -36.75 -55.02 -60.92
C ARG A 11 -36.79 -55.61 -59.49
N CYS A 12 -37.50 -55.01 -58.53
CA CYS A 12 -38.96 -54.83 -58.33
C CYS A 12 -39.55 -55.88 -57.37
N LEU A 13 -40.21 -55.35 -56.33
CA LEU A 13 -41.51 -55.75 -55.76
C LEU A 13 -41.61 -56.44 -54.38
N PHE A 14 -42.59 -55.91 -53.62
CA PHE A 14 -43.31 -56.41 -52.42
C PHE A 14 -42.47 -56.58 -51.14
N HIS A 15 -42.93 -56.26 -49.92
CA HIS A 15 -44.26 -56.40 -49.35
C HIS A 15 -44.36 -55.57 -48.05
N LEU A 16 -45.49 -54.90 -47.80
CA LEU A 16 -45.87 -54.41 -46.47
C LEU A 16 -46.16 -55.61 -45.55
N SER A 17 -45.56 -55.69 -44.36
CA SER A 17 -46.16 -56.34 -43.21
C SER A 17 -45.62 -55.78 -41.88
N LYS A 18 -46.53 -55.63 -40.92
CA LYS A 18 -46.33 -55.07 -39.58
C LYS A 18 -45.53 -56.02 -38.70
N VAL A 19 -44.60 -55.49 -37.90
CA VAL A 19 -44.23 -56.08 -36.61
C VAL A 19 -44.17 -54.97 -35.56
N LYS A 20 -45.10 -55.04 -34.59
CA LYS A 20 -45.01 -54.33 -33.32
C LYS A 20 -43.99 -55.08 -32.45
N THR A 21 -42.97 -54.39 -31.98
CA THR A 21 -42.22 -54.80 -30.79
C THR A 21 -41.97 -53.57 -29.92
N SER A 22 -42.71 -53.51 -28.83
CA SER A 22 -42.48 -52.64 -27.68
C SER A 22 -41.28 -53.11 -26.84
N VAL A 23 -40.84 -52.23 -25.92
CA VAL A 23 -40.03 -52.44 -24.71
C VAL A 23 -38.56 -51.95 -24.83
N PRO A 24 -37.97 -51.27 -23.81
CA PRO A 24 -38.51 -50.35 -22.80
C PRO A 24 -37.78 -49.00 -22.75
N TRP A 25 -38.46 -47.99 -22.19
CA TRP A 25 -37.88 -46.73 -21.76
C TRP A 25 -36.86 -46.98 -20.63
N ARG A 26 -35.56 -46.93 -20.93
CA ARG A 26 -34.51 -46.90 -19.90
C ARG A 26 -34.37 -45.48 -19.40
N GLY A 27 -34.63 -45.31 -18.11
CA GLY A 27 -34.64 -44.05 -17.40
C GLY A 27 -33.42 -43.19 -17.69
N SER A 28 -33.71 -41.92 -17.96
CA SER A 28 -32.78 -40.81 -17.80
C SER A 28 -32.01 -40.98 -16.50
N GLN A 29 -30.74 -41.38 -16.59
CA GLN A 29 -29.77 -41.01 -15.57
C GLN A 29 -29.72 -39.49 -15.60
N LYS A 30 -30.56 -38.86 -14.77
CA LYS A 30 -30.31 -37.51 -14.30
C LYS A 30 -28.93 -37.57 -13.67
N ARG A 31 -27.90 -37.14 -14.40
CA ARG A 31 -26.70 -36.61 -13.77
C ARG A 31 -27.23 -35.53 -12.86
N LEU A 32 -27.26 -35.82 -11.57
CA LEU A 32 -27.32 -34.78 -10.56
C LEU A 32 -26.10 -33.92 -10.86
N PHE A 33 -26.32 -32.82 -11.60
CA PHE A 33 -25.47 -31.67 -11.48
C PHE A 33 -25.51 -31.34 -10.00
N SER A 34 -24.47 -31.76 -9.28
CA SER A 34 -24.20 -31.22 -7.96
C SER A 34 -24.17 -29.72 -8.15
N SER A 35 -25.12 -29.03 -7.52
CA SER A 35 -25.15 -27.58 -7.50
C SER A 35 -23.81 -27.14 -6.94
N THR A 36 -23.00 -26.55 -7.81
CA THR A 36 -21.77 -25.81 -7.52
C THR A 36 -21.86 -25.16 -6.14
N GLU A 37 -20.91 -25.48 -5.26
CA GLU A 37 -20.74 -24.77 -4.00
C GLU A 37 -20.67 -23.27 -4.27
N THR A 38 -21.32 -22.50 -3.41
CA THR A 38 -21.59 -21.07 -3.60
C THR A 38 -20.30 -20.28 -3.82
N CYS A 39 -20.13 -19.71 -5.02
CA CYS A 39 -19.13 -18.68 -5.33
C CYS A 39 -19.19 -17.60 -4.25
N ARG A 40 -18.12 -17.43 -3.44
CA ARG A 40 -18.06 -16.39 -2.42
C ARG A 40 -18.04 -15.02 -3.08
N THR A 41 -19.20 -14.37 -3.14
CA THR A 41 -19.35 -12.98 -3.56
C THR A 41 -19.06 -11.98 -2.43
N VAL A 42 -18.85 -12.49 -1.22
CA VAL A 42 -18.63 -11.71 -0.01
C VAL A 42 -17.51 -12.26 0.86
N MET A 43 -16.97 -11.41 1.73
CA MET A 43 -15.90 -11.70 2.67
C MET A 43 -16.10 -10.99 4.03
N PRO A 44 -15.49 -11.51 5.11
CA PRO A 44 -15.35 -10.79 6.37
C PRO A 44 -14.46 -9.55 6.25
N ALA A 45 -14.91 -8.43 6.82
CA ALA A 45 -14.14 -7.20 6.92
C ALA A 45 -14.60 -6.32 8.09
N TRP A 46 -13.72 -5.44 8.54
CA TRP A 46 -14.08 -4.26 9.31
C TRP A 46 -14.23 -3.08 8.36
N VAL A 47 -15.39 -2.43 8.43
CA VAL A 47 -15.73 -1.29 7.59
C VAL A 47 -16.15 -0.10 8.43
N ILE A 48 -16.15 1.08 7.82
CA ILE A 48 -16.91 2.23 8.29
C ILE A 48 -17.94 2.61 7.21
N ASP A 49 -19.12 3.02 7.63
CA ASP A 49 -20.19 3.51 6.73
C ASP A 49 -20.34 5.05 6.76
N LYS A 50 -19.60 5.69 7.68
CA LYS A 50 -19.47 7.14 7.84
C LYS A 50 -18.17 7.44 8.60
N TYR A 51 -17.67 8.66 8.48
CA TYR A 51 -16.56 9.12 9.30
C TYR A 51 -16.98 9.34 10.76
N GLY A 52 -16.05 9.17 11.70
CA GLY A 52 -16.31 9.41 13.12
C GLY A 52 -15.26 8.82 14.07
N GLY A 53 -15.68 8.64 15.32
CA GLY A 53 -14.89 8.01 16.38
C GLY A 53 -14.75 6.50 16.18
N ASN A 54 -14.24 5.80 17.19
CA ASN A 54 -14.03 4.35 17.10
C ASN A 54 -15.35 3.56 16.99
N ASP A 55 -16.47 4.16 17.37
CA ASP A 55 -17.83 3.62 17.33
C ASP A 55 -18.37 3.40 15.91
N VAL A 56 -17.78 4.03 14.88
CA VAL A 56 -18.20 3.83 13.49
C VAL A 56 -17.69 2.54 12.87
N LEU A 57 -16.75 1.85 13.52
CA LEU A 57 -16.22 0.57 13.06
C LEU A 57 -17.27 -0.52 13.18
N ARG A 58 -17.53 -1.21 12.07
CA ARG A 58 -18.49 -2.29 11.99
C ARG A 58 -17.85 -3.53 11.36
N PHE A 59 -17.90 -4.64 12.08
CA PHE A 59 -17.59 -5.94 11.52
C PHE A 59 -18.75 -6.42 10.63
N THR A 60 -18.43 -6.93 9.45
CA THR A 60 -19.38 -7.54 8.52
C THR A 60 -18.81 -8.82 7.95
N LYS A 61 -19.66 -9.83 7.74
CA LYS A 61 -19.31 -11.03 6.95
C LYS A 61 -19.64 -10.88 5.45
N ASN A 62 -20.26 -9.76 5.10
CA ASN A 62 -20.91 -9.53 3.81
C ASN A 62 -20.24 -8.39 3.00
N ALA A 63 -18.97 -8.05 3.27
CA ALA A 63 -18.25 -7.09 2.43
C ALA A 63 -18.03 -7.71 1.05
N SER A 64 -18.10 -6.93 -0.03
CA SER A 64 -17.94 -7.48 -1.39
C SER A 64 -16.55 -8.10 -1.57
N PHE A 65 -16.51 -9.30 -2.15
CA PHE A 65 -15.23 -9.93 -2.51
C PHE A 65 -14.49 -9.06 -3.54
N PRO A 66 -13.18 -8.81 -3.39
CA PRO A 66 -12.43 -7.99 -4.33
C PRO A 66 -12.37 -8.64 -5.72
N ILE A 67 -12.43 -7.83 -6.77
CA ILE A 67 -12.38 -8.29 -8.16
C ILE A 67 -11.18 -7.64 -8.83
N ILE A 68 -10.46 -8.41 -9.64
CA ILE A 68 -9.44 -7.88 -10.55
C ILE A 68 -10.15 -7.09 -11.66
N ASN A 69 -10.04 -5.78 -11.61
CA ASN A 69 -10.57 -4.87 -12.62
C ASN A 69 -9.53 -4.56 -13.70
N TYR A 70 -8.24 -4.62 -13.34
CA TYR A 70 -7.13 -4.35 -14.26
C TYR A 70 -6.18 -5.54 -14.35
N PRO A 71 -5.63 -5.86 -15.53
CA PRO A 71 -4.83 -7.07 -15.74
C PRO A 71 -3.51 -7.07 -14.97
N ASN A 72 -3.09 -5.94 -14.38
CA ASN A 72 -1.91 -5.81 -13.54
C ASN A 72 -2.20 -5.95 -12.04
N GLU A 73 -3.41 -6.33 -11.65
CA GLU A 73 -3.79 -6.51 -10.23
C GLU A 73 -3.60 -7.95 -9.75
N VAL A 74 -3.47 -8.10 -8.43
CA VAL A 74 -3.44 -9.36 -7.71
C VAL A 74 -4.43 -9.33 -6.57
N ILE A 75 -5.01 -10.48 -6.24
CA ILE A 75 -5.82 -10.67 -5.04
C ILE A 75 -4.94 -11.37 -4.00
N VAL A 76 -4.82 -10.77 -2.82
CA VAL A 76 -4.06 -11.29 -1.69
C VAL A 76 -5.01 -11.69 -0.58
N LYS A 77 -4.87 -12.91 -0.06
CA LYS A 77 -5.48 -13.32 1.20
C LYS A 77 -4.66 -12.74 2.34
N VAL A 78 -5.29 -11.91 3.17
CA VAL A 78 -4.63 -11.22 4.27
C VAL A 78 -4.38 -12.19 5.42
N SER A 79 -3.10 -12.37 5.79
CA SER A 79 -2.69 -13.15 6.96
C SER A 79 -2.54 -12.23 8.18
N ALA A 80 -1.95 -11.06 7.99
CA ALA A 80 -1.79 -10.01 9.01
C ALA A 80 -1.83 -8.61 8.38
N ALA A 81 -2.21 -7.63 9.20
CA ALA A 81 -2.25 -6.22 8.82
C ALA A 81 -1.69 -5.34 9.94
N GLY A 82 -0.85 -4.38 9.55
CA GLY A 82 -0.38 -3.30 10.42
C GLY A 82 -1.38 -2.16 10.49
N LEU A 83 -1.43 -1.52 11.65
CA LEU A 83 -2.26 -0.36 11.92
C LEU A 83 -1.40 0.89 12.09
N ASN A 84 -1.78 1.95 11.38
CA ASN A 84 -1.05 3.21 11.36
C ASN A 84 -1.89 4.34 11.96
N PRO A 85 -1.26 5.43 12.46
CA PRO A 85 -1.97 6.64 12.84
C PRO A 85 -2.89 7.17 11.73
N LEU A 86 -2.49 6.99 10.46
CA LEU A 86 -3.31 7.35 9.31
C LEU A 86 -4.66 6.62 9.29
N ASP A 87 -4.76 5.37 9.74
CA ASP A 87 -6.03 4.64 9.78
C ASP A 87 -7.02 5.29 10.75
N VAL A 88 -6.54 5.73 11.92
CA VAL A 88 -7.34 6.48 12.90
C VAL A 88 -7.74 7.84 12.34
N SER A 89 -6.81 8.57 11.71
CA SER A 89 -7.12 9.87 11.09
C SER A 89 -8.14 9.75 9.96
N MET A 90 -7.98 8.77 9.06
CA MET A 90 -8.91 8.50 7.95
C MET A 90 -10.29 8.09 8.47
N ARG A 91 -10.37 7.30 9.55
CA ARG A 91 -11.63 6.99 10.24
C ARG A 91 -12.36 8.27 10.66
N GLY A 92 -11.62 9.26 11.15
CA GLY A 92 -12.14 10.59 11.51
C GLY A 92 -12.42 11.53 10.33
N GLY A 93 -12.19 11.12 9.08
CA GLY A 93 -12.44 11.94 7.88
C GLY A 93 -11.24 12.75 7.39
N TYR A 94 -10.06 12.58 7.97
CA TYR A 94 -8.85 13.25 7.50
C TYR A 94 -8.48 12.82 6.07
N GLY A 95 -8.24 13.81 5.22
CA GLY A 95 -7.92 13.66 3.80
C GLY A 95 -9.11 13.27 2.93
N ALA A 96 -10.34 13.23 3.46
CA ALA A 96 -11.51 12.75 2.72
C ALA A 96 -11.68 13.50 1.39
N ALA A 97 -11.50 14.82 1.36
CA ALA A 97 -11.67 15.60 0.12
C ALA A 97 -10.70 15.12 -0.97
N THR A 98 -9.40 15.07 -0.66
CA THR A 98 -8.36 14.68 -1.61
C THR A 98 -8.45 13.20 -1.98
N LEU A 99 -8.74 12.32 -1.02
CA LEU A 99 -8.86 10.88 -1.27
C LEU A 99 -10.09 10.55 -2.13
N THR A 100 -11.20 11.26 -1.96
CA THR A 100 -12.38 11.11 -2.82
C THR A 100 -12.09 11.56 -4.25
N MET A 101 -11.39 12.68 -4.45
CA MET A 101 -10.91 13.09 -5.78
C MET A 101 -9.99 12.03 -6.42
N LYS A 102 -9.17 11.32 -5.63
CA LYS A 102 -8.32 10.23 -6.13
C LYS A 102 -9.12 8.96 -6.46
N ARG A 103 -10.18 8.66 -5.72
CA ARG A 103 -11.08 7.51 -5.96
C ARG A 103 -11.95 7.68 -7.18
N ASP A 104 -12.26 8.93 -7.52
CA ASP A 104 -13.09 9.28 -8.65
C ASP A 104 -12.58 10.53 -9.40
N PRO A 105 -11.51 10.38 -10.20
CA PRO A 105 -10.92 11.49 -10.93
C PRO A 105 -11.85 12.16 -11.95
N LEU A 106 -12.91 11.45 -12.37
CA LEU A 106 -13.89 11.95 -13.34
C LEU A 106 -15.13 12.56 -12.67
N ASN A 107 -15.23 12.50 -11.34
CA ASN A 107 -16.36 13.00 -10.55
C ASN A 107 -17.72 12.49 -11.07
N ILE A 108 -17.78 11.19 -11.39
CA ILE A 108 -18.97 10.50 -11.93
C ILE A 108 -19.75 9.76 -10.84
N LYS A 109 -19.15 9.49 -9.69
CA LYS A 109 -19.77 8.81 -8.55
C LYS A 109 -20.45 9.83 -7.64
N GLN A 110 -21.46 9.35 -6.93
CA GLN A 110 -22.17 10.16 -5.94
C GLN A 110 -21.31 10.35 -4.68
N SER A 111 -21.59 11.44 -3.94
CA SER A 111 -21.00 11.67 -2.61
C SER A 111 -21.27 10.49 -1.69
N GLY A 112 -20.27 10.05 -0.93
CA GLY A 112 -20.34 8.89 -0.04
C GLY A 112 -20.10 7.54 -0.74
N SER A 113 -19.75 7.52 -2.03
CA SER A 113 -19.45 6.28 -2.77
C SER A 113 -18.18 5.55 -2.32
N GLU A 114 -17.38 6.15 -1.43
CA GLU A 114 -16.29 5.45 -0.76
C GLU A 114 -16.77 4.43 0.29
N PHE A 115 -18.01 4.55 0.77
CA PHE A 115 -18.57 3.68 1.79
C PHE A 115 -19.29 2.46 1.18
N PRO A 116 -19.25 1.28 1.85
CA PRO A 116 -18.49 0.97 3.05
C PRO A 116 -16.96 0.98 2.79
N LEU A 117 -16.21 1.67 3.65
CA LEU A 117 -14.77 1.85 3.51
C LEU A 117 -14.01 0.90 4.44
N ILE A 118 -13.09 0.11 3.89
CA ILE A 118 -12.17 -0.77 4.60
C ILE A 118 -10.85 -0.01 4.84
N LEU A 119 -10.45 0.10 6.11
CA LEU A 119 -9.18 0.71 6.54
C LEU A 119 -8.03 -0.33 6.53
N GLY A 120 -6.82 0.05 6.96
CA GLY A 120 -5.64 -0.79 6.95
C GLY A 120 -4.75 -0.54 5.73
N ARG A 121 -3.53 -0.07 5.99
CA ARG A 121 -2.56 0.30 4.94
C ARG A 121 -1.41 -0.68 4.78
N ASP A 122 -1.27 -1.63 5.69
CA ASP A 122 -0.26 -2.68 5.61
C ASP A 122 -0.90 -4.03 5.39
N VAL A 123 -0.26 -4.86 4.57
CA VAL A 123 -0.66 -6.25 4.39
C VAL A 123 0.55 -7.16 4.28
N SER A 124 0.42 -8.31 4.90
CA SER A 124 1.26 -9.48 4.69
C SER A 124 0.34 -10.68 4.47
N GLY A 125 0.54 -11.43 3.40
CA GLY A 125 -0.43 -12.43 2.97
C GLY A 125 0.05 -13.30 1.82
N VAL A 126 -0.90 -14.00 1.20
CA VAL A 126 -0.63 -14.97 0.14
C VAL A 126 -1.41 -14.59 -1.11
N ILE A 127 -0.76 -14.60 -2.27
CA ILE A 127 -1.44 -14.36 -3.55
C ILE A 127 -2.41 -15.50 -3.85
N MET A 128 -3.64 -15.14 -4.18
CA MET A 128 -4.71 -16.05 -4.52
C MET A 128 -5.06 -16.04 -6.01
N GLU A 129 -4.97 -14.87 -6.66
CA GLU A 129 -5.23 -14.71 -8.09
C GLU A 129 -4.33 -13.61 -8.65
N CYS A 130 -3.96 -13.74 -9.92
CA CYS A 130 -3.20 -12.74 -10.66
C CYS A 130 -3.93 -12.36 -11.94
N GLY A 131 -3.92 -11.07 -12.27
CA GLY A 131 -4.34 -10.60 -13.58
C GLY A 131 -3.38 -11.04 -14.67
N LEU A 132 -3.86 -11.02 -15.92
CA LEU A 132 -3.15 -11.58 -17.08
C LEU A 132 -1.78 -10.94 -17.38
N ASP A 133 -1.56 -9.69 -16.93
CA ASP A 133 -0.32 -8.94 -17.17
C ASP A 133 0.68 -9.08 -16.02
N VAL A 134 0.32 -9.73 -14.92
CA VAL A 134 1.23 -10.01 -13.81
C VAL A 134 2.20 -11.13 -14.21
N LYS A 135 3.51 -10.83 -14.20
CA LYS A 135 4.58 -11.76 -14.65
C LYS A 135 5.53 -12.22 -13.54
N TYR A 136 5.72 -11.40 -12.52
CA TYR A 136 6.73 -11.63 -11.46
C TYR A 136 6.17 -12.28 -10.21
N PHE A 137 4.85 -12.46 -10.16
CA PHE A 137 4.15 -13.10 -9.05
C PHE A 137 3.27 -14.22 -9.58
N ARG A 138 3.01 -15.20 -8.73
CA ARG A 138 2.09 -16.31 -8.98
C ARG A 138 1.27 -16.61 -7.73
N GLU A 139 0.22 -17.38 -7.93
CA GLU A 139 -0.56 -17.94 -6.82
C GLU A 139 0.35 -18.63 -5.81
N ARG A 140 -0.01 -18.50 -4.53
CA ARG A 140 0.70 -19.02 -3.35
C ARG A 140 2.00 -18.31 -2.98
N ASP A 141 2.44 -17.30 -3.74
CA ASP A 141 3.57 -16.49 -3.30
C ASP A 141 3.19 -15.73 -2.02
N GLU A 142 4.09 -15.76 -1.03
CA GLU A 142 3.97 -14.96 0.19
C GLU A 142 4.47 -13.53 -0.09
N VAL A 143 3.60 -12.56 0.16
CA VAL A 143 3.82 -11.17 -0.22
C VAL A 143 3.52 -10.21 0.92
N TRP A 144 4.07 -9.02 0.80
CA TRP A 144 3.75 -7.86 1.62
C TRP A 144 3.60 -6.61 0.75
N ALA A 145 2.82 -5.64 1.24
CA ALA A 145 2.58 -4.40 0.51
C ALA A 145 2.11 -3.28 1.43
N ALA A 146 2.33 -2.05 0.97
CA ALA A 146 1.73 -0.85 1.54
C ALA A 146 0.65 -0.30 0.59
N ILE A 147 -0.59 -0.25 1.08
CA ILE A 147 -1.78 0.04 0.30
C ILE A 147 -1.99 1.57 0.22
N PRO A 148 -2.17 2.13 -0.99
CA PRO A 148 -2.50 3.54 -1.13
C PRO A 148 -3.80 3.91 -0.40
N PRO A 149 -3.87 5.07 0.28
CA PRO A 149 -5.02 5.44 1.13
C PRO A 149 -6.32 5.68 0.36
N TRP A 150 -6.26 5.87 -0.96
CA TRP A 150 -7.46 5.97 -1.80
C TRP A 150 -8.05 4.61 -2.18
N LYS A 151 -7.34 3.48 -2.00
CA LYS A 151 -7.85 2.13 -2.25
C LYS A 151 -8.53 1.53 -1.00
N GLN A 152 -9.32 0.47 -1.20
CA GLN A 152 -9.84 -0.36 -0.09
C GLN A 152 -8.68 -1.07 0.62
N GLY A 153 -8.74 -1.11 1.96
CA GLY A 153 -7.64 -1.56 2.81
C GLY A 153 -7.59 -3.05 3.14
N SER A 154 -6.70 -3.37 4.09
CA SER A 154 -6.36 -4.73 4.52
C SER A 154 -7.07 -5.22 5.78
N LEU A 155 -7.96 -4.43 6.40
CA LEU A 155 -8.82 -4.91 7.50
C LEU A 155 -9.99 -5.77 6.97
N SER A 156 -9.65 -6.73 6.13
CA SER A 156 -10.52 -7.64 5.40
C SER A 156 -9.86 -9.00 5.24
N GLU A 157 -10.61 -10.00 4.79
CA GLU A 157 -10.04 -11.31 4.47
C GLU A 157 -9.18 -11.29 3.20
N PHE A 158 -9.56 -10.47 2.22
CA PHE A 158 -8.85 -10.33 0.96
C PHE A 158 -8.70 -8.87 0.57
N VAL A 159 -7.65 -8.57 -0.19
CA VAL A 159 -7.41 -7.23 -0.75
C VAL A 159 -6.90 -7.32 -2.17
N VAL A 160 -7.29 -6.36 -3.02
CA VAL A 160 -6.78 -6.21 -4.38
C VAL A 160 -5.70 -5.13 -4.42
N LEU A 161 -4.58 -5.44 -5.06
CA LEU A 161 -3.41 -4.57 -5.15
C LEU A 161 -2.92 -4.54 -6.59
N SER A 162 -2.28 -3.44 -6.99
CA SER A 162 -1.57 -3.41 -8.26
C SER A 162 -0.21 -4.08 -8.06
N ALA A 163 0.26 -4.90 -9.01
CA ALA A 163 1.50 -5.67 -8.85
C ALA A 163 2.74 -4.81 -8.58
N ASN A 164 2.76 -3.54 -8.99
CA ASN A 164 3.84 -2.60 -8.69
C ASN A 164 3.85 -2.08 -7.24
N GLU A 165 2.82 -2.37 -6.45
CA GLU A 165 2.70 -2.03 -5.03
C GLU A 165 3.16 -3.20 -4.13
N VAL A 166 3.34 -4.38 -4.73
CA VAL A 166 3.57 -5.66 -4.05
C VAL A 166 5.04 -6.06 -4.15
N SER A 167 5.55 -6.66 -3.08
CA SER A 167 6.84 -7.35 -3.04
C SER A 167 6.64 -8.73 -2.44
N LEU A 168 7.54 -9.64 -2.74
CA LEU A 168 7.65 -10.87 -1.96
C LEU A 168 8.02 -10.52 -0.51
N LYS A 169 7.46 -11.25 0.45
CA LYS A 169 7.74 -11.07 1.88
C LYS A 169 9.15 -11.57 2.22
N PRO A 170 9.87 -10.95 3.20
CA PRO A 170 11.09 -11.53 3.76
C PRO A 170 10.86 -12.95 4.26
N GLN A 171 11.77 -13.87 3.96
CA GLN A 171 11.64 -15.27 4.39
C GLN A 171 11.93 -15.42 5.88
N SER A 172 12.70 -14.50 6.45
CA SER A 172 13.10 -14.51 7.86
C SER A 172 11.98 -14.11 8.84
N LEU A 173 10.89 -13.52 8.36
CA LEU A 173 9.80 -13.00 9.20
C LEU A 173 8.56 -13.88 9.17
N SER A 174 7.76 -13.86 10.23
CA SER A 174 6.36 -14.30 10.17
C SER A 174 5.48 -13.32 9.38
N HIS A 175 4.26 -13.72 9.01
CA HIS A 175 3.31 -12.79 8.39
C HIS A 175 3.01 -11.60 9.30
N THR A 176 2.84 -11.87 10.60
CA THR A 176 2.65 -10.85 11.65
C THR A 176 3.78 -9.83 11.60
N GLU A 177 5.03 -10.25 11.81
CA GLU A 177 6.18 -9.33 11.78
C GLU A 177 6.31 -8.57 10.45
N ALA A 178 6.11 -9.25 9.33
CA ALA A 178 6.18 -8.60 8.03
C ALA A 178 5.09 -7.55 7.83
N ALA A 179 3.90 -7.69 8.42
CA ALA A 179 2.83 -6.72 8.28
C ALA A 179 3.10 -5.38 9.00
N SER A 180 4.15 -5.25 9.83
CA SER A 180 4.40 -3.99 10.56
C SER A 180 5.22 -2.99 9.74
N ILE A 181 5.93 -3.47 8.73
CA ILE A 181 7.00 -2.73 8.06
C ILE A 181 6.52 -1.90 6.85
N PRO A 182 5.67 -2.39 5.92
CA PRO A 182 5.59 -1.82 4.58
C PRO A 182 5.27 -0.33 4.50
N TYR A 183 4.26 0.15 5.23
CA TYR A 183 3.77 1.52 5.17
C TYR A 183 4.79 2.49 5.78
N VAL A 184 5.34 2.15 6.94
CA VAL A 184 6.37 2.99 7.57
C VAL A 184 7.67 2.99 6.77
N ALA A 185 8.01 1.85 6.16
CA ALA A 185 9.25 1.67 5.43
C ALA A 185 9.22 2.41 4.10
N THR A 186 8.12 2.30 3.35
CA THR A 186 7.93 3.06 2.11
C THR A 186 7.76 4.57 2.38
N THR A 187 7.23 4.96 3.54
CA THR A 187 7.21 6.36 3.99
C THR A 187 8.61 6.88 4.28
N ALA A 188 9.40 6.15 5.06
CA ALA A 188 10.80 6.49 5.36
C ALA A 188 11.66 6.50 4.09
N TRP A 189 11.50 5.49 3.23
CA TRP A 189 12.19 5.37 1.95
C TRP A 189 11.90 6.56 1.05
N SER A 190 10.62 6.92 0.89
CA SER A 190 10.24 8.09 0.09
C SER A 190 10.84 9.38 0.66
N ALA A 191 10.83 9.57 1.98
CA ALA A 191 11.41 10.76 2.61
C ALA A 191 12.93 10.82 2.48
N LEU A 192 13.64 9.74 2.75
CA LEU A 192 15.10 9.70 2.86
C LEU A 192 15.78 9.48 1.50
N VAL A 193 15.25 8.57 0.68
CA VAL A 193 15.81 8.20 -0.62
C VAL A 193 15.27 9.12 -1.70
N ASN A 194 13.96 9.10 -1.95
CA ASN A 194 13.39 9.82 -3.10
C ASN A 194 13.49 11.34 -2.92
N THR A 195 13.14 11.85 -1.74
CA THR A 195 13.17 13.29 -1.44
C THR A 195 14.51 13.75 -0.89
N GLY A 196 15.05 12.99 0.08
CA GLY A 196 16.33 13.26 0.72
C GLY A 196 17.53 13.05 -0.19
N GLY A 197 17.43 12.18 -1.20
CA GLY A 197 18.54 11.83 -2.10
C GLY A 197 19.63 11.00 -1.42
N LEU A 198 19.30 10.33 -0.31
CA LEU A 198 20.20 9.39 0.33
C LEU A 198 20.20 8.06 -0.43
N SER A 199 21.35 7.40 -0.44
CA SER A 199 21.50 6.04 -0.97
C SER A 199 22.60 5.34 -0.19
N LYS A 200 22.66 4.01 -0.28
CA LYS A 200 23.74 3.22 0.30
C LYS A 200 25.14 3.77 -0.04
N ASP A 201 25.32 4.28 -1.25
CA ASP A 201 26.62 4.75 -1.75
C ASP A 201 27.01 6.15 -1.26
N ASN A 202 26.04 6.95 -0.79
CA ASN A 202 26.29 8.34 -0.40
C ASN A 202 25.97 8.64 1.07
N CYS A 203 25.51 7.65 1.84
CA CYS A 203 25.06 7.86 3.23
C CYS A 203 26.19 7.69 4.27
N ALA A 204 27.26 6.97 3.91
CA ALA A 204 28.37 6.71 4.83
C ALA A 204 28.93 8.02 5.43
N LYS A 205 29.05 8.06 6.77
CA LYS A 205 29.53 9.20 7.57
C LYS A 205 28.66 10.47 7.51
N LYS A 206 27.52 10.48 6.80
CA LYS A 206 26.58 11.59 6.90
C LYS A 206 25.96 11.65 8.28
N ARG A 207 25.80 12.87 8.79
CA ARG A 207 25.17 13.15 10.08
C ARG A 207 23.68 13.37 9.85
N ILE A 208 22.85 12.46 10.36
CA ILE A 208 21.40 12.51 10.18
C ILE A 208 20.74 12.72 11.53
N LEU A 209 19.81 13.68 11.60
CA LEU A 209 18.95 13.88 12.76
C LEU A 209 17.55 13.36 12.46
N ILE A 210 17.03 12.47 13.31
CA ILE A 210 15.67 11.96 13.24
C ILE A 210 14.88 12.53 14.42
N LEU A 211 13.93 13.43 14.14
CA LEU A 211 13.00 13.93 15.14
C LEU A 211 11.85 12.94 15.31
N GLY A 212 11.62 12.47 16.53
CA GLY A 212 10.58 11.47 16.83
C GLY A 212 10.98 10.04 16.42
N GLY A 213 12.16 9.58 16.81
CA GLY A 213 12.72 8.32 16.33
C GLY A 213 12.14 7.04 16.92
N SER A 214 11.29 7.13 17.95
CA SER A 214 10.73 5.95 18.63
C SER A 214 9.41 5.43 18.04
N GLY A 215 8.81 6.14 17.08
CA GLY A 215 7.64 5.67 16.31
C GLY A 215 8.05 4.86 15.08
N GLY A 216 7.08 4.26 14.37
CA GLY A 216 7.37 3.30 13.29
C GLY A 216 8.33 3.79 12.20
N VAL A 217 8.06 4.96 11.61
CA VAL A 217 8.95 5.56 10.60
C VAL A 217 10.35 5.81 11.17
N GLY A 218 10.43 6.30 12.41
CA GLY A 218 11.70 6.56 13.09
C GLY A 218 12.50 5.29 13.34
N THR A 219 11.85 4.24 13.84
CA THR A 219 12.51 2.95 14.14
C THR A 219 13.00 2.24 12.90
N PHE A 220 12.28 2.36 11.79
CA PHE A 220 12.74 1.87 10.50
C PHE A 220 13.92 2.70 9.97
N ALA A 221 13.80 4.04 9.99
CA ALA A 221 14.81 4.97 9.49
C ALA A 221 16.16 4.80 10.21
N ILE A 222 16.16 4.62 11.53
CA ILE A 222 17.38 4.38 12.32
C ILE A 222 18.14 3.16 11.80
N GLN A 223 17.45 2.04 11.64
CA GLN A 223 18.09 0.78 11.22
C GLN A 223 18.62 0.86 9.79
N MET A 224 17.82 1.38 8.87
CA MET A 224 18.21 1.52 7.46
C MET A 224 19.45 2.43 7.31
N LEU A 225 19.42 3.61 7.93
CA LEU A 225 20.53 4.55 7.83
C LEU A 225 21.79 4.03 8.57
N LYS A 226 21.62 3.29 9.67
CA LYS A 226 22.75 2.67 10.36
C LYS A 226 23.41 1.59 9.50
N ALA A 227 22.61 0.78 8.82
CA ALA A 227 23.10 -0.21 7.86
C ALA A 227 23.86 0.42 6.68
N TRP A 228 23.57 1.67 6.34
CA TRP A 228 24.31 2.45 5.34
C TRP A 228 25.48 3.28 5.92
N GLY A 229 25.80 3.11 7.20
CA GLY A 229 26.97 3.73 7.84
C GLY A 229 26.81 5.21 8.18
N ALA A 230 25.57 5.71 8.30
CA ALA A 230 25.32 7.07 8.79
C ALA A 230 25.64 7.22 10.29
N HIS A 231 25.90 8.46 10.71
CA HIS A 231 25.96 8.85 12.11
C HIS A 231 24.62 9.44 12.55
N LEU A 232 23.97 8.82 13.52
CA LEU A 232 22.57 9.07 13.85
C LEU A 232 22.40 9.80 15.17
N THR A 233 21.77 10.98 15.11
CA THR A 233 21.20 11.64 16.28
C THR A 233 19.69 11.48 16.25
N VAL A 234 19.08 11.11 17.37
CA VAL A 234 17.65 10.83 17.46
C VAL A 234 17.03 11.59 18.62
N THR A 235 15.84 12.15 18.44
CA THR A 235 15.02 12.62 19.57
C THR A 235 13.94 11.60 19.91
N CYS A 236 13.78 11.30 21.19
CA CYS A 236 12.70 10.45 21.71
C CYS A 236 12.40 10.81 23.16
N SER A 237 11.41 10.16 23.77
CA SER A 237 11.18 10.26 25.23
C SER A 237 12.21 9.42 25.98
N GLN A 238 12.47 9.76 27.24
CA GLN A 238 13.45 9.05 28.09
C GLN A 238 13.25 7.52 28.14
N ASN A 239 12.00 7.06 28.22
CA ASN A 239 11.67 5.63 28.26
C ASN A 239 12.00 4.86 26.96
N ALA A 240 12.26 5.57 25.86
CA ALA A 240 12.62 4.99 24.57
C ALA A 240 14.13 5.05 24.28
N GLU A 241 14.95 5.72 25.10
CA GLU A 241 16.37 5.94 24.82
C GLU A 241 17.13 4.62 24.60
N ARG A 242 17.08 3.71 25.57
CA ARG A 242 17.78 2.41 25.47
C ARG A 242 17.34 1.62 24.23
N PHE A 243 16.05 1.74 23.90
CA PHE A 243 15.48 1.06 22.75
C PHE A 243 16.01 1.62 21.42
N VAL A 244 16.01 2.94 21.22
CA VAL A 244 16.51 3.55 19.98
C VAL A 244 18.03 3.43 19.83
N ARG A 245 18.79 3.43 20.94
CA ARG A 245 20.22 3.08 20.93
C ARG A 245 20.44 1.65 20.46
N GLY A 246 19.63 0.72 20.96
CA GLY A 246 19.64 -0.68 20.53
C GLY A 246 19.20 -0.91 19.08
N LEU A 247 18.69 0.10 18.38
CA LEU A 247 18.42 0.09 16.94
C LEU A 247 19.56 0.69 16.10
N GLY A 248 20.50 1.41 16.72
CA GLY A 248 21.64 2.01 16.02
C GLY A 248 21.81 3.52 16.21
N ALA A 249 21.02 4.18 17.06
CA ALA A 249 21.22 5.60 17.35
C ALA A 249 22.54 5.85 18.10
N ASP A 250 23.41 6.72 17.54
CA ASP A 250 24.71 7.07 18.13
C ASP A 250 24.53 8.11 19.26
N HIS A 251 23.66 9.09 19.03
CA HIS A 251 23.28 10.10 20.02
C HIS A 251 21.77 10.16 20.18
N VAL A 252 21.31 10.30 21.42
CA VAL A 252 19.90 10.44 21.76
C VAL A 252 19.70 11.70 22.59
N VAL A 253 18.68 12.48 22.25
CA VAL A 253 18.26 13.65 23.00
C VAL A 253 16.84 13.42 23.50
N ASP A 254 16.66 13.43 24.82
CA ASP A 254 15.34 13.32 25.44
C ASP A 254 14.58 14.63 25.30
N TYR A 255 13.43 14.60 24.61
CA TYR A 255 12.59 15.79 24.48
C TYR A 255 11.77 16.11 25.73
N THR A 256 11.73 15.21 26.73
CA THR A 256 11.02 15.43 27.99
C THR A 256 11.88 16.11 29.06
N ALA A 257 13.20 16.15 28.87
CA ALA A 257 14.16 16.73 29.82
C ALA A 257 14.30 18.26 29.75
N GLY A 258 13.73 18.91 28.73
CA GLY A 258 13.83 20.36 28.53
C GLY A 258 13.89 20.74 27.04
N PRO A 259 14.32 21.97 26.72
CA PRO A 259 14.44 22.42 25.34
C PRO A 259 15.42 21.56 24.54
N VAL A 260 14.89 20.82 23.56
CA VAL A 260 15.66 19.91 22.67
C VAL A 260 16.74 20.62 21.86
N GLU A 261 16.54 21.91 21.60
CA GLU A 261 17.41 22.68 20.71
C GLU A 261 18.83 22.87 21.28
N GLU A 262 18.97 23.14 22.57
CA GLU A 262 20.27 23.42 23.19
C GLU A 262 21.28 22.26 23.06
N PRO A 263 20.96 21.02 23.47
CA PRO A 263 21.88 19.90 23.31
C PRO A 263 22.15 19.59 21.83
N LEU A 264 21.19 19.81 20.92
CA LEU A 264 21.41 19.61 19.50
C LEU A 264 22.30 20.68 18.86
N ARG A 265 22.24 21.94 19.33
CA ARG A 265 23.12 23.03 18.87
C ARG A 265 24.57 22.82 19.27
N ALA A 266 24.83 22.09 20.35
CA ALA A 266 26.17 21.73 20.79
C ALA A 266 26.84 20.65 19.90
N LEU A 267 26.05 19.95 19.07
CA LEU A 267 26.57 18.97 18.11
C LEU A 267 26.98 19.63 16.80
N GLU A 268 27.84 18.94 16.05
CA GLU A 268 28.10 19.32 14.65
C GLU A 268 26.82 19.27 13.81
N LYS A 269 26.72 20.21 12.86
CA LYS A 269 25.58 20.37 11.95
C LYS A 269 25.27 19.09 11.16
N PHE A 270 24.00 18.95 10.78
CA PHE A 270 23.48 17.76 10.09
C PHE A 270 23.46 17.93 8.56
N ASP A 271 23.65 16.81 7.86
CA ASP A 271 23.50 16.70 6.40
C ASP A 271 22.04 16.52 6.00
N LEU A 272 21.24 15.88 6.85
CA LEU A 272 19.80 15.75 6.68
C LEU A 272 19.07 15.70 8.02
N ILE A 273 17.89 16.32 8.06
CA ILE A 273 16.94 16.19 9.17
C ILE A 273 15.67 15.53 8.64
N LEU A 274 15.28 14.40 9.24
CA LEU A 274 13.97 13.78 9.04
C LEU A 274 13.06 14.20 10.20
N ASP A 275 11.99 14.91 9.87
CA ASP A 275 11.03 15.42 10.84
C ASP A 275 9.71 14.65 10.78
N ASN A 276 9.45 13.85 11.82
CA ASN A 276 8.19 13.12 12.01
C ASN A 276 7.24 13.83 13.00
N VAL A 277 7.65 14.98 13.54
CA VAL A 277 6.94 15.67 14.64
C VAL A 277 6.19 16.89 14.12
N GLY A 278 6.81 17.67 13.23
CA GLY A 278 6.22 18.87 12.67
C GLY A 278 6.02 19.99 13.70
N GLY A 279 5.13 20.92 13.37
CA GLY A 279 4.79 22.05 14.23
C GLY A 279 5.98 22.97 14.49
N ASP A 280 6.29 23.22 15.77
CA ASP A 280 7.32 24.18 16.16
C ASP A 280 8.75 23.71 15.91
N THR A 281 8.97 22.43 15.58
CA THR A 281 10.28 21.90 15.20
C THR A 281 10.90 22.67 14.03
N GLU A 282 10.09 23.06 13.05
CA GLU A 282 10.55 23.82 11.89
C GLU A 282 11.18 25.18 12.25
N ARG A 283 10.81 25.78 13.40
CA ARG A 283 11.32 27.09 13.79
C ARG A 283 12.81 27.06 14.12
N TRP A 284 13.29 25.94 14.64
CA TRP A 284 14.65 25.80 15.16
C TRP A 284 15.48 24.73 14.45
N ALA A 285 14.89 23.60 14.07
CA ALA A 285 15.63 22.45 13.55
C ALA A 285 16.35 22.76 12.24
N LEU A 286 15.76 23.60 11.38
CA LEU A 286 16.39 24.07 10.14
C LEU A 286 17.73 24.78 10.36
N ASN A 287 17.94 25.41 11.52
CA ASN A 287 19.21 26.06 11.85
C ASN A 287 20.31 25.04 12.21
N LEU A 288 19.99 23.76 12.38
CA LEU A 288 20.93 22.69 12.70
C LEU A 288 21.54 22.04 11.45
N LEU A 289 21.07 22.37 10.25
CA LEU A 289 21.62 21.87 8.99
C LEU A 289 22.93 22.57 8.60
N LYS A 290 23.79 21.87 7.86
CA LYS A 290 24.99 22.44 7.24
C LYS A 290 24.59 23.38 6.08
N PRO A 291 24.80 24.70 6.19
CA PRO A 291 24.45 25.62 5.11
C PRO A 291 25.37 25.40 3.89
N TRP A 292 24.84 25.65 2.69
CA TRP A 292 25.56 25.64 1.41
C TRP A 292 26.23 24.31 1.03
N SER A 293 25.76 23.21 1.60
CA SER A 293 26.32 21.85 1.38
C SER A 293 25.36 20.90 0.64
N GLY A 294 24.17 21.39 0.26
CA GLY A 294 23.08 20.55 -0.23
C GLY A 294 22.27 19.86 0.87
N ALA A 295 22.48 20.23 2.14
CA ALA A 295 21.78 19.66 3.28
C ALA A 295 20.26 19.91 3.22
N LYS A 296 19.47 18.92 3.66
CA LYS A 296 18.01 18.93 3.48
C LYS A 296 17.25 18.74 4.79
N TYR A 297 16.17 19.50 4.94
CA TYR A 297 15.10 19.25 5.90
C TYR A 297 13.96 18.55 5.17
N VAL A 298 13.58 17.36 5.62
CA VAL A 298 12.45 16.61 5.07
C VAL A 298 11.45 16.36 6.20
N THR A 299 10.26 16.97 6.10
CA THR A 299 9.17 16.72 7.06
C THR A 299 8.08 15.86 6.46
N LEU A 300 7.57 14.93 7.25
CA LEU A 300 6.42 14.07 6.93
C LEU A 300 5.10 14.64 7.45
N VAL A 301 5.17 15.67 8.28
CA VAL A 301 3.99 16.35 8.85
C VAL A 301 3.72 17.60 8.03
N THR A 302 2.71 17.51 7.16
CA THR A 302 2.37 18.58 6.22
C THR A 302 0.90 18.97 6.33
N PRO A 303 0.55 20.25 6.10
CA PRO A 303 -0.83 20.68 6.11
C PRO A 303 -1.59 20.30 4.82
N PHE A 304 -1.01 19.48 3.92
CA PHE A 304 -1.57 19.23 2.58
C PHE A 304 -3.02 18.73 2.63
N LEU A 305 -3.27 17.60 3.29
CA LEU A 305 -4.62 17.02 3.37
C LEU A 305 -5.55 17.90 4.22
N GLN A 306 -5.04 18.46 5.31
CA GLN A 306 -5.79 19.36 6.19
C GLN A 306 -6.29 20.61 5.45
N ASN A 307 -5.43 21.24 4.64
CA ASN A 307 -5.79 22.40 3.84
C ASN A 307 -6.90 22.05 2.85
N THR A 308 -6.83 20.88 2.19
CA THR A 308 -7.87 20.46 1.25
C THR A 308 -9.19 20.10 1.91
N ASP A 309 -9.16 19.60 3.14
CA ASP A 309 -10.38 19.31 3.89
C ASP A 309 -11.03 20.61 4.40
N MET A 310 -10.23 21.58 4.86
CA MET A 310 -10.73 22.83 5.44
C MET A 310 -11.17 23.87 4.40
N LEU A 311 -10.44 23.98 3.28
CA LEU A 311 -10.64 25.02 2.27
C LEU A 311 -11.23 24.48 0.96
N GLY A 312 -11.46 23.16 0.87
CA GLY A 312 -11.77 22.50 -0.39
C GLY A 312 -10.54 22.29 -1.28
N ILE A 313 -10.72 21.54 -2.37
CA ILE A 313 -9.61 21.11 -3.23
C ILE A 313 -8.86 22.29 -3.85
N ALA A 314 -9.55 23.24 -4.48
CA ALA A 314 -8.90 24.32 -5.22
C ALA A 314 -8.11 25.27 -4.29
N ASP A 315 -8.78 25.86 -3.31
CA ASP A 315 -8.16 26.82 -2.39
C ASP A 315 -7.17 26.14 -1.44
N GLY A 316 -7.46 24.91 -1.00
CA GLY A 316 -6.54 24.11 -0.21
C GLY A 316 -5.24 23.78 -0.94
N MET A 317 -5.32 23.46 -2.24
CA MET A 317 -4.13 23.24 -3.09
C MET A 317 -3.34 24.53 -3.29
N LEU A 318 -4.02 25.66 -3.52
CA LEU A 318 -3.39 26.97 -3.67
C LEU A 318 -2.64 27.38 -2.39
N GLN A 319 -3.29 27.30 -1.23
CA GLN A 319 -2.70 27.60 0.08
C GLN A 319 -1.49 26.70 0.36
N THR A 320 -1.61 25.41 0.03
CA THR A 320 -0.51 24.45 0.15
C THR A 320 0.67 24.84 -0.73
N ALA A 321 0.44 25.13 -2.01
CA ALA A 321 1.49 25.51 -2.96
C ALA A 321 2.20 26.80 -2.50
N ALA A 322 1.44 27.80 -2.07
CA ALA A 322 1.99 29.05 -1.53
C ALA A 322 2.84 28.81 -0.27
N THR A 323 2.38 27.96 0.64
CA THR A 323 3.11 27.59 1.86
C THR A 323 4.43 26.89 1.53
N MET A 324 4.40 25.89 0.65
CA MET A 324 5.60 25.18 0.20
C MET A 324 6.58 26.12 -0.49
N ALA A 325 6.13 26.92 -1.46
CA ALA A 325 6.98 27.84 -2.21
C ALA A 325 7.67 28.85 -1.26
N THR A 326 6.90 29.45 -0.35
CA THR A 326 7.42 30.43 0.61
C THR A 326 8.47 29.79 1.53
N LYS A 327 8.19 28.62 2.11
CA LYS A 327 9.15 27.90 2.95
C LYS A 327 10.40 27.49 2.16
N ALA A 328 10.23 26.93 0.96
CA ALA A 328 11.33 26.51 0.11
C ALA A 328 12.27 27.68 -0.23
N VAL A 329 11.74 28.83 -0.66
CA VAL A 329 12.54 30.03 -0.97
C VAL A 329 13.21 30.58 0.28
N LYS A 330 12.46 30.74 1.38
CA LYS A 330 12.98 31.25 2.67
C LYS A 330 14.18 30.44 3.19
N HIS A 331 14.18 29.13 2.99
CA HIS A 331 15.25 28.27 3.47
C HIS A 331 16.38 28.11 2.44
N LEU A 332 16.07 28.16 1.15
CA LEU A 332 17.08 28.15 0.10
C LEU A 332 18.02 29.36 0.19
N VAL A 333 17.50 30.56 0.49
CA VAL A 333 18.34 31.75 0.70
C VAL A 333 19.25 31.66 1.94
N ARG A 334 19.00 30.69 2.82
CA ARG A 334 19.85 30.34 3.98
C ARG A 334 20.79 29.17 3.68
N GLY A 335 20.82 28.69 2.43
CA GLY A 335 21.71 27.62 1.98
C GLY A 335 21.25 26.21 2.31
N VAL A 336 19.97 25.99 2.64
CA VAL A 336 19.44 24.65 2.98
C VAL A 336 18.15 24.35 2.23
N HIS A 337 17.91 23.08 1.91
CA HIS A 337 16.71 22.68 1.17
C HIS A 337 15.59 22.27 2.11
N TYR A 338 14.43 22.90 2.00
CA TYR A 338 13.21 22.47 2.70
C TYR A 338 12.33 21.62 1.77
N ARG A 339 11.90 20.45 2.21
CA ARG A 339 11.10 19.50 1.43
C ARG A 339 10.03 18.83 2.29
N TRP A 340 8.95 18.42 1.62
CA TRP A 340 7.95 17.52 2.18
C TRP A 340 8.17 16.09 1.67
N GLY A 341 8.13 15.14 2.58
CA GLY A 341 8.06 13.72 2.25
C GLY A 341 6.61 13.26 2.26
N PHE A 342 6.27 12.34 1.36
CA PHE A 342 4.96 11.68 1.34
C PHE A 342 5.16 10.19 1.20
N PHE A 343 4.26 9.42 1.81
CA PHE A 343 4.13 8.00 1.51
C PHE A 343 4.00 7.79 -0.01
N ALA A 344 4.75 6.81 -0.54
CA ALA A 344 4.66 6.40 -1.93
C ALA A 344 4.67 4.85 -2.00
N PRO A 345 3.62 4.22 -2.54
CA PRO A 345 3.58 2.76 -2.68
C PRO A 345 4.63 2.31 -3.69
N SER A 346 5.43 1.31 -3.33
CA SER A 346 6.50 0.81 -4.21
C SER A 346 6.93 -0.61 -3.83
N GLY A 347 6.52 -1.58 -4.66
CA GLY A 347 7.03 -2.95 -4.62
C GLY A 347 8.56 -3.01 -4.77
N PRO A 348 9.18 -2.30 -5.74
CA PRO A 348 10.63 -2.29 -5.89
C PRO A 348 11.39 -1.75 -4.66
N ALA A 349 10.84 -0.74 -3.97
CA ALA A 349 11.44 -0.29 -2.71
C ALA A 349 11.33 -1.37 -1.63
N LEU A 350 10.19 -2.06 -1.56
CA LEU A 350 10.00 -3.18 -0.65
C LEU A 350 10.92 -4.37 -0.98
N ASP A 351 11.32 -4.59 -2.23
CA ASP A 351 12.31 -5.60 -2.60
C ASP A 351 13.71 -5.26 -2.02
N GLU A 352 14.13 -3.99 -2.09
CA GLU A 352 15.38 -3.54 -1.45
C GLU A 352 15.31 -3.69 0.07
N ILE A 353 14.18 -3.29 0.67
CA ILE A 353 13.95 -3.41 2.11
C ILE A 353 13.94 -4.87 2.53
N ARG A 354 13.32 -5.75 1.74
CA ARG A 354 13.31 -7.19 1.97
C ARG A 354 14.72 -7.73 2.07
N ALA A 355 15.61 -7.34 1.15
CA ALA A 355 17.01 -7.78 1.18
C ALA A 355 17.72 -7.34 2.47
N MET A 356 17.44 -6.13 2.98
CA MET A 356 17.99 -5.66 4.25
C MET A 356 17.44 -6.43 5.46
N VAL A 357 16.16 -6.79 5.45
CA VAL A 357 15.53 -7.61 6.49
C VAL A 357 16.10 -9.04 6.49
N ASP A 358 16.16 -9.68 5.33
CA ASP A 358 16.73 -11.03 5.18
C ASP A 358 18.23 -11.07 5.55
N ALA A 359 18.96 -9.95 5.36
CA ALA A 359 20.34 -9.79 5.82
C ALA A 359 20.49 -9.46 7.32
N GLY A 360 19.38 -9.39 8.08
CA GLY A 360 19.38 -9.10 9.51
C GLY A 360 19.72 -7.64 9.87
N GLN A 361 19.71 -6.72 8.90
CA GLN A 361 20.02 -5.31 9.10
C GLN A 361 18.82 -4.52 9.63
N ILE A 362 17.61 -5.00 9.35
CA ILE A 362 16.34 -4.42 9.80
C ILE A 362 15.55 -5.51 10.50
N ARG A 363 15.16 -5.28 11.76
CA ARG A 363 14.22 -6.12 12.49
C ARG A 363 12.85 -5.45 12.58
N ALA A 364 11.80 -6.28 12.61
CA ALA A 364 10.45 -5.82 12.89
C ALA A 364 10.37 -5.25 14.32
N VAL A 365 9.67 -4.14 14.50
CA VAL A 365 9.49 -3.48 15.79
C VAL A 365 8.01 -3.57 16.16
N LEU A 366 7.66 -4.59 16.95
CA LEU A 366 6.28 -4.82 17.35
C LEU A 366 6.05 -4.36 18.78
N ASP A 367 4.97 -3.60 19.01
CA ASP A 367 4.48 -3.28 20.35
C ASP A 367 3.53 -4.37 20.85
N GLU A 368 2.45 -4.62 20.11
CA GLU A 368 1.41 -5.58 20.50
C GLU A 368 0.68 -6.13 19.28
N THR A 369 0.19 -7.36 19.41
CA THR A 369 -0.61 -8.06 18.40
C THR A 369 -2.02 -8.30 18.92
N PHE A 370 -3.01 -7.95 18.12
CA PHE A 370 -4.43 -8.19 18.40
C PHE A 370 -4.96 -9.36 17.57
N SER A 371 -6.17 -9.85 17.87
CA SER A 371 -6.98 -10.74 17.02
C SER A 371 -7.99 -9.95 16.14
N PHE A 372 -8.73 -10.60 15.20
CA PHE A 372 -9.47 -9.84 14.17
C PHE A 372 -10.64 -9.15 14.80
N SER A 373 -11.26 -9.86 15.74
CA SER A 373 -12.35 -9.38 16.55
C SER A 373 -11.92 -8.21 17.44
N GLN A 374 -10.61 -7.99 17.61
CA GLN A 374 -10.04 -6.94 18.45
C GLN A 374 -9.54 -5.71 17.67
N VAL A 375 -9.89 -5.57 16.38
CA VAL A 375 -9.54 -4.38 15.58
C VAL A 375 -9.95 -3.06 16.24
N PRO A 376 -11.14 -2.92 16.87
CA PRO A 376 -11.49 -1.68 17.57
C PRO A 376 -10.54 -1.34 18.71
N GLN A 377 -10.13 -2.33 19.52
CA GLN A 377 -9.18 -2.15 20.63
C GLN A 377 -7.79 -1.79 20.10
N ALA A 378 -7.37 -2.41 19.00
CA ALA A 378 -6.09 -2.11 18.36
C ALA A 378 -6.04 -0.65 17.86
N LEU A 379 -7.10 -0.17 17.20
CA LEU A 379 -7.22 1.22 16.76
C LEU A 379 -7.35 2.22 17.92
N GLU A 380 -8.09 1.87 18.97
CA GLU A 380 -8.17 2.69 20.19
C GLU A 380 -6.79 2.84 20.84
N LYS A 381 -5.98 1.76 20.86
CA LYS A 381 -4.61 1.84 21.37
C LYS A 381 -3.80 2.81 20.53
N VAL A 382 -3.83 2.68 19.19
CA VAL A 382 -3.10 3.58 18.26
C VAL A 382 -3.50 5.04 18.50
N GLU A 383 -4.79 5.30 18.70
CA GLU A 383 -5.34 6.63 18.98
C GLU A 383 -4.83 7.25 20.30
N LYS A 384 -4.65 6.44 21.35
CA LYS A 384 -4.06 6.90 22.64
C LYS A 384 -2.57 7.27 22.52
N GLY A 385 -1.93 7.03 21.38
CA GLY A 385 -0.53 7.38 21.14
C GLY A 385 0.47 6.45 21.86
N HIS A 386 1.66 6.99 22.12
CA HIS A 386 2.80 6.29 22.75
C HIS A 386 3.26 5.00 22.03
N ALA A 387 2.96 4.87 20.73
CA ALA A 387 3.10 3.60 20.01
C ALA A 387 4.44 3.45 19.27
N ARG A 388 5.09 2.30 19.51
CA ARG A 388 5.86 1.54 18.51
C ARG A 388 4.86 0.80 17.60
N GLU A 389 5.21 0.32 16.41
CA GLU A 389 4.24 -0.24 15.44
C GLU A 389 3.35 -1.34 16.06
N ARG A 390 2.09 -1.40 15.61
CA ARG A 390 1.07 -2.30 16.16
C ARG A 390 0.38 -3.09 15.06
N LEU A 391 0.02 -4.32 15.40
CA LEU A 391 -0.46 -5.31 14.44
C LEU A 391 -1.74 -5.97 14.92
N TRP A 392 -2.44 -6.57 13.97
CA TRP A 392 -3.33 -7.67 14.25
C TRP A 392 -2.93 -8.88 13.38
N SER A 393 -3.06 -10.10 13.91
CA SER A 393 -2.74 -11.37 13.22
C SER A 393 -3.81 -12.45 13.40
N ARG A 394 -4.25 -13.13 12.33
CA ARG A 394 -5.18 -14.29 12.42
C ARG A 394 -4.57 -15.40 13.27
N SER A 395 -5.39 -15.99 14.14
CA SER A 395 -4.98 -17.16 14.95
C SER A 395 -4.91 -18.39 14.05
N ALA A 396 -3.92 -19.26 14.27
CA ALA A 396 -3.74 -20.54 13.56
C ALA A 396 -4.99 -21.46 13.57
N LYS A 397 -5.92 -21.27 14.53
CA LYS A 397 -7.20 -22.00 14.55
C LYS A 397 -8.21 -21.55 13.49
N GLU A 398 -8.08 -20.34 12.95
CA GLU A 398 -8.93 -19.83 11.86
C GLU A 398 -8.39 -20.19 10.46
N GLU A 399 -7.09 -20.51 10.35
CA GLU A 399 -6.46 -20.97 9.11
C GLU A 399 -6.89 -22.39 8.72
N ALA A 400 -7.20 -23.25 9.69
CA ALA A 400 -7.49 -24.67 9.50
C ALA A 400 -8.91 -24.99 8.99
N THR A 401 -9.83 -24.02 8.95
CA THR A 401 -11.27 -24.29 8.76
C THR A 401 -11.74 -24.19 7.30
N TYR A 402 -10.87 -23.91 6.32
CA TYR A 402 -11.31 -23.63 4.94
C TYR A 402 -10.50 -24.37 3.88
N SER A 403 -11.15 -25.35 3.23
CA SER A 403 -10.55 -26.11 2.13
C SER A 403 -10.33 -25.20 0.91
N THR A 404 -9.20 -25.43 0.23
CA THR A 404 -8.76 -24.75 -0.99
C THR A 404 -9.61 -25.06 -2.22
N ASP A 405 -10.49 -26.07 -2.15
CA ASP A 405 -11.29 -26.51 -3.30
C ASP A 405 -12.48 -25.56 -3.61
N SER A 406 -13.11 -24.96 -2.60
CA SER A 406 -14.24 -24.02 -2.78
C SER A 406 -13.89 -22.67 -3.43
N MET A 407 -12.59 -22.36 -3.57
CA MET A 407 -12.10 -21.09 -4.12
C MET A 407 -11.63 -21.19 -5.58
N ARG A 408 -11.37 -22.40 -6.10
CA ARG A 408 -10.90 -22.59 -7.49
C ARG A 408 -11.93 -22.10 -8.51
N ASP A 409 -13.21 -22.37 -8.27
CA ASP A 409 -14.29 -22.01 -9.20
C ASP A 409 -14.48 -20.48 -9.35
N ILE A 410 -14.19 -19.70 -8.30
CA ILE A 410 -14.24 -18.23 -8.33
C ILE A 410 -13.16 -17.68 -9.27
N PHE A 411 -11.94 -18.16 -9.09
CA PHE A 411 -10.79 -17.74 -9.88
C PHE A 411 -10.89 -18.24 -11.32
N GLU A 412 -11.44 -19.43 -11.56
CA GLU A 412 -11.75 -19.89 -12.92
C GLU A 412 -12.79 -19.00 -13.61
N MET A 413 -13.85 -18.58 -12.91
CA MET A 413 -14.89 -17.71 -13.47
C MET A 413 -14.38 -16.28 -13.74
N ASN A 414 -13.60 -15.69 -12.83
CA ASN A 414 -12.92 -14.41 -13.04
C ASN A 414 -11.95 -14.48 -14.23
N SER A 415 -11.16 -15.56 -14.31
CA SER A 415 -10.26 -15.82 -15.42
C SER A 415 -10.99 -16.01 -16.76
N MET A 416 -12.18 -16.63 -16.76
CA MET A 416 -13.04 -16.70 -17.95
C MET A 416 -13.58 -15.31 -18.33
N LYS A 417 -14.03 -14.52 -17.37
CA LYS A 417 -14.52 -13.14 -17.61
C LYS A 417 -13.42 -12.25 -18.20
N GLN A 418 -12.20 -12.31 -17.65
CA GLN A 418 -11.04 -11.62 -18.21
C GLN A 418 -10.73 -12.07 -19.64
N ARG A 419 -10.81 -13.38 -19.93
CA ARG A 419 -10.60 -13.91 -21.28
C ARG A 419 -11.69 -13.48 -22.27
N LEU A 420 -12.93 -13.30 -21.82
CA LEU A 420 -14.05 -12.84 -22.63
C LEU A 420 -13.96 -11.33 -22.93
N GLU A 421 -13.63 -10.52 -21.93
CA GLU A 421 -13.42 -9.06 -22.09
C GLU A 421 -12.20 -8.77 -22.98
N PHE A 422 -11.10 -9.53 -22.84
CA PHE A 422 -9.92 -9.40 -23.70
C PHE A 422 -10.21 -9.79 -25.16
N LYS A 423 -11.11 -10.75 -25.40
CA LYS A 423 -11.59 -11.09 -26.75
C LYS A 423 -12.51 -10.01 -27.31
N GLY A 424 -13.31 -9.35 -26.47
CA GLY A 424 -14.15 -8.21 -26.86
C GLY A 424 -13.37 -6.95 -27.21
N MET A 425 -12.22 -6.71 -26.56
CA MET A 425 -11.37 -5.54 -26.81
C MET A 425 -10.53 -5.60 -28.10
N ARG A 426 -10.47 -6.74 -28.81
CA ARG A 426 -9.76 -6.80 -30.11
C ARG A 426 -10.46 -6.05 -31.25
N PHE A 427 -11.66 -5.51 -31.03
CA PHE A 427 -12.35 -4.62 -31.96
C PHE A 427 -12.65 -3.28 -31.28
N GLY A 428 -11.64 -2.42 -31.15
CA GLY A 428 -11.87 -1.03 -30.74
C GLY A 428 -10.64 -0.34 -30.19
N ASN A 429 -10.18 0.67 -30.92
CA ASN A 429 -9.38 1.80 -30.46
C ASN A 429 -7.85 1.61 -30.32
N LYS A 430 -7.17 2.01 -31.41
CA LYS A 430 -6.04 2.94 -31.31
C LYS A 430 -6.54 4.23 -30.62
N VAL A 431 -5.61 4.92 -29.94
CA VAL A 431 -5.78 6.12 -29.09
C VAL A 431 -5.92 5.77 -27.60
N GLN A 432 -4.77 5.67 -26.91
CA GLN A 432 -4.55 6.23 -25.57
C GLN A 432 -3.05 6.11 -25.22
N ILE A 433 -2.22 7.04 -25.71
CA ILE A 433 -0.88 7.28 -25.15
C ILE A 433 -0.83 8.77 -24.80
N TYR A 434 -0.23 9.05 -23.64
CA TYR A 434 -0.20 10.31 -22.90
C TYR A 434 -1.46 10.57 -22.08
N TYR A 435 -1.35 10.40 -20.76
CA TYR A 435 -1.72 11.39 -19.73
C TYR A 435 -1.49 10.77 -18.34
N ASN A 436 -0.21 10.60 -17.99
CA ASN A 436 0.22 10.33 -16.61
C ASN A 436 1.20 11.40 -16.08
N HIS A 437 1.26 12.57 -16.73
CA HIS A 437 2.20 13.63 -16.37
C HIS A 437 1.57 14.85 -15.67
N CYS A 438 0.25 15.00 -15.59
CA CYS A 438 -0.34 16.28 -15.18
C CYS A 438 -0.44 16.54 -13.66
N VAL A 439 -0.20 15.55 -12.79
CA VAL A 439 -0.13 15.80 -11.33
C VAL A 439 1.31 15.82 -10.81
N CYS A 440 2.27 15.29 -11.57
CA CYS A 440 3.70 15.50 -11.30
C CYS A 440 4.19 16.86 -11.86
N PHE A 441 3.60 17.39 -12.93
CA PHE A 441 4.12 18.60 -13.58
C PHE A 441 4.00 19.89 -12.77
N PHE A 442 3.01 20.02 -11.87
CA PHE A 442 2.89 21.25 -11.07
C PHE A 442 3.86 21.29 -9.87
N VAL A 443 4.33 20.14 -9.40
CA VAL A 443 5.31 20.05 -8.29
C VAL A 443 6.75 19.91 -8.80
N TYR A 444 6.95 19.23 -9.94
CA TYR A 444 8.27 19.10 -10.57
C TYR A 444 8.63 20.25 -11.52
N GLY A 445 7.64 20.93 -12.12
CA GLY A 445 7.87 22.01 -13.10
C GLY A 445 8.58 23.24 -12.51
N PHE A 446 8.38 23.52 -11.22
CA PHE A 446 9.12 24.59 -10.52
C PHE A 446 10.53 24.16 -10.07
N CYS A 447 10.79 22.85 -9.95
CA CYS A 447 12.10 22.31 -9.57
C CYS A 447 13.12 22.43 -10.71
N CYS A 448 12.71 22.20 -11.96
CA CYS A 448 13.62 22.36 -13.12
C CYS A 448 13.93 23.82 -13.48
N PHE A 449 13.07 24.78 -13.11
CA PHE A 449 13.32 26.20 -13.41
C PHE A 449 14.39 26.80 -12.48
N THR A 450 14.55 26.27 -11.27
CA THR A 450 15.57 26.74 -10.31
C THR A 450 16.96 26.17 -10.58
N GLU A 451 17.09 24.99 -11.19
CA GLU A 451 18.39 24.46 -11.65
C GLU A 451 18.94 25.18 -12.90
N ARG A 452 18.06 25.68 -13.79
CA ARG A 452 18.50 26.42 -14.98
C ARG A 452 18.99 27.84 -14.71
N VAL A 453 18.58 28.44 -13.59
CA VAL A 453 19.01 29.79 -13.20
C VAL A 453 20.38 29.77 -12.48
N ILE A 454 20.87 28.60 -12.04
CA ILE A 454 22.18 28.47 -11.36
C ILE A 454 23.30 28.08 -12.35
N ARG A 455 22.96 27.72 -13.60
CA ARG A 455 23.93 27.52 -14.70
C ARG A 455 24.08 28.72 -15.64
N ARG A 456 23.66 29.91 -15.23
CA ARG A 456 23.94 31.17 -15.92
C ARG A 456 24.51 32.21 -14.98
#